data_AF-A0A3D5ZF70-F1
#
_entry.id   AF-A0A3D5ZF70-F1
#
_cell.length_a   1.000
_cell.length_b   1.000
_cell.length_c   1.000
_cell.angle_alpha   90.00
_cell.angle_beta   90.00
_cell.angle_gamma   90.00
#
_symmetry.space_group_name_H-M   'P 1'
#
loop_
_entity.id
_entity.type
_entity.pdbx_description
1 polymer ?
#
loop_
_entity_poly.entity_id
_entity_poly.type
_entity_poly.pdbx_seq_one_letter_code
_entity_poly.pdbx_strand_id
1 'polypeptide(L)' 'MASRNKIFTRRRNRVRNHLKKVSNGRPRLSVFRSGRHIYAQIINDETGATVASAS' A
#
# COMPACT_ATOMS: atom_id res chain seq x y z
N MET A 1 11.53 6.03 -22.58
CA MET A 1 11.60 5.59 -21.17
C MET A 1 10.24 5.74 -20.50
N ALA A 2 9.71 4.71 -19.83
CA ALA A 2 8.56 4.90 -18.94
C ALA A 2 8.99 5.75 -17.73
N SER A 3 8.22 6.76 -17.36
CA SER A 3 8.53 7.60 -16.19
C SER A 3 8.65 6.75 -14.92
N ARG A 4 9.55 7.13 -14.00
CA ARG A 4 9.80 6.41 -12.73
C ARG A 4 8.50 6.18 -11.93
N ASN A 5 7.58 7.14 -11.98
CA ASN A 5 6.25 7.04 -11.38
C ASN A 5 5.39 5.96 -12.02
N LYS A 6 5.43 5.79 -13.35
CA LYS A 6 4.66 4.75 -14.06
C LYS A 6 5.09 3.34 -13.66
N ILE A 7 6.41 3.11 -13.55
CA ILE A 7 6.97 1.82 -13.11
C ILE A 7 6.59 1.53 -11.66
N PHE A 8 6.72 2.54 -10.79
CA PHE A 8 6.37 2.43 -9.37
C PHE A 8 4.89 2.09 -9.17
N THR A 9 3.99 2.81 -9.85
CA THR A 9 2.54 2.55 -9.78
C THR A 9 2.20 1.15 -10.28
N ARG A 10 2.84 0.68 -11.37
CA ARG A 10 2.65 -0.68 -11.88
C ARG A 10 3.07 -1.74 -10.85
N ARG A 11 4.23 -1.56 -10.21
CA ARG A 11 4.72 -2.47 -9.14
C ARG A 11 3.77 -2.48 -7.95
N ARG A 12 3.37 -1.29 -7.49
CA ARG A 12 2.44 -1.10 -6.37
C ARG A 12 1.11 -1.82 -6.63
N ASN A 13 0.53 -1.67 -7.82
CA ASN A 13 -0.73 -2.31 -8.18
C ASN A 13 -0.60 -3.84 -8.23
N ARG A 14 0.52 -4.36 -8.78
CA ARG A 14 0.80 -5.80 -8.78
C ARG A 14 0.85 -6.38 -7.37
N VAL A 15 1.56 -5.72 -6.45
CA VAL A 15 1.67 -6.16 -5.04
C VAL A 15 0.30 -6.12 -4.36
N ARG A 16 -0.47 -5.03 -4.54
CA ARG A 16 -1.83 -4.93 -3.98
C ARG A 16 -2.76 -6.02 -4.48
N ASN A 17 -2.72 -6.33 -5.77
CA ASN A 17 -3.54 -7.39 -6.35
C ASN A 17 -3.18 -8.77 -5.77
N HIS A 18 -1.89 -9.04 -5.51
CA HIS A 18 -1.49 -10.26 -4.83
C HIS A 18 -1.96 -10.28 -3.38
N LEU A 19 -1.75 -9.19 -2.63
CA LEU A 19 -2.18 -9.07 -1.23
C LEU A 19 -3.68 -9.29 -1.07
N LYS A 20 -4.51 -8.71 -1.94
CA LYS A 20 -5.97 -8.95 -1.93
C LYS A 20 -6.34 -10.44 -2.09
N LYS A 21 -5.55 -11.20 -2.85
CA LYS A 21 -5.79 -12.64 -3.06
C LYS A 21 -5.38 -13.51 -1.86
N VAL A 22 -4.38 -13.09 -1.09
CA VAL A 22 -3.80 -13.89 0.01
C VAL A 22 -4.15 -13.37 1.40
N SER A 23 -4.79 -12.20 1.49
CA SER A 23 -5.04 -11.48 2.73
C SER A 23 -5.96 -12.24 3.70
N ASN A 24 -6.91 -13.06 3.22
CA ASN A 24 -7.84 -13.83 4.06
C ASN A 24 -8.47 -12.96 5.17
N GLY A 25 -8.96 -11.77 4.81
CA GLY A 25 -9.56 -10.80 5.75
C GLY A 25 -8.56 -9.97 6.58
N ARG A 26 -7.24 -10.15 6.39
CA ARG A 26 -6.22 -9.37 7.09
C ARG A 26 -6.02 -8.00 6.42
N PRO A 27 -6.09 -6.88 7.16
CA PRO A 27 -5.83 -5.57 6.61
C PRO A 27 -4.37 -5.44 6.17
N ARG A 28 -4.11 -4.65 5.11
CA ARG A 28 -2.77 -4.44 4.58
C ARG A 28 -2.06 -3.28 5.26
N LEU A 29 -0.74 -3.40 5.40
CA LEU A 29 0.12 -2.29 5.77
C LEU A 29 0.56 -1.51 4.52
N SER A 30 0.38 -0.20 4.52
CA SER A 30 0.82 0.72 3.48
C SER A 30 1.84 1.70 4.06
N VAL A 31 3.07 1.66 3.55
CA VAL A 31 4.16 2.53 4.00
C VAL A 31 4.55 3.51 2.91
N PHE A 32 4.69 4.78 3.29
CA PHE A 32 5.27 5.83 2.47
C PHE A 32 6.53 6.37 3.15
N ARG A 33 7.65 6.35 2.44
CA ARG A 33 8.93 6.87 2.92
C ARG A 33 9.34 8.08 2.11
N SER A 34 9.60 9.18 2.80
CA SER A 34 10.26 10.37 2.26
C SER A 34 11.72 10.40 2.70
N GLY A 35 12.46 11.44 2.29
CA GLY A 35 13.84 11.64 2.74
C GLY A 35 13.98 11.96 4.24
N ARG A 36 12.89 12.40 4.90
CA ARG A 36 12.91 12.86 6.31
C ARG A 36 12.01 12.07 7.25
N HIS A 37 10.92 11.51 6.74
CA HIS A 37 9.86 10.88 7.55
C HIS A 37 9.35 9.59 6.91
N ILE A 38 8.77 8.71 7.74
CA ILE A 38 8.11 7.47 7.34
C ILE A 38 6.70 7.48 7.89
N TYR A 39 5.74 7.30 7.00
CA TYR A 39 4.32 7.23 7.32
C TYR A 39 3.82 5.82 7.06
N ALA A 40 3.01 5.29 7.97
CA ALA A 40 2.44 3.94 7.87
C ALA A 40 0.94 3.96 8.15
N GLN A 41 0.20 3.12 7.42
CA GLN A 41 -1.25 2.96 7.58
C GLN A 41 -1.65 1.50 7.48
N ILE A 42 -2.54 1.05 8.35
CA ILE A 42 -3.20 -0.26 8.27
C ILE A 42 -4.57 -0.04 7.64
N ILE A 43 -4.82 -0.68 6.50
CA ILE A 43 -6.01 -0.45 5.67
C ILE A 43 -6.75 -1.77 5.46
N ASN A 44 -8.04 -1.79 5.76
CA ASN A 44 -8.93 -2.87 5.34
C ASN A 44 -9.30 -2.66 3.86
N ASP A 45 -8.93 -3.60 2.99
CA ASP A 45 -9.13 -3.49 1.55
C ASP A 45 -10.55 -3.87 1.09
N GLU A 46 -11.36 -4.50 1.95
CA GLU A 46 -12.77 -4.84 1.69
C GLU A 46 -13.67 -3.63 1.91
N THR A 47 -13.48 -2.94 3.04
CA THR A 47 -14.25 -1.74 3.40
C THR A 47 -13.62 -0.44 2.92
N GLY A 48 -12.33 -0.47 2.54
CA GLY A 48 -11.54 0.72 2.21
C GLY A 48 -11.16 1.58 3.41
N ALA A 49 -11.49 1.16 4.64
CA ALA A 49 -11.25 1.93 5.85
C ALA A 49 -9.80 1.83 6.34
N THR A 50 -9.25 2.95 6.82
CA THR A 50 -7.97 2.96 7.54
C THR A 50 -8.25 2.65 9.00
N VAL A 51 -7.66 1.56 9.50
CA VAL A 51 -7.86 1.07 10.87
C VAL A 51 -6.91 1.77 11.84
N ALA A 52 -5.68 2.04 11.39
CA ALA A 52 -4.67 2.71 12.18
C ALA A 52 -3.68 3.46 11.28
N SER A 53 -3.06 4.51 11.81
CA SER A 53 -2.05 5.33 11.13
C SER A 53 -0.95 5.77 12.09
N ALA A 54 0.28 5.87 11.57
CA ALA A 54 1.45 6.42 12.26
C ALA A 54 2.25 7.33 11.32
N SER A 55 2.81 8.42 11.85
CA SER A 55 3.42 9.53 11.11
C SER A 55 4.68 10.08 11.79
#